data_AF-A0A7W0TXQ8-F1
#
_entry.id   AF-A0A7W0TXQ8-F1
#
_cell.length_a   1.000
_cell.length_b   1.000
_cell.length_c   1.000
_cell.angle_alpha   90.00
_cell.angle_beta   90.00
_cell.angle_gamma   90.00
#
_symmetry.space_group_name_H-M   'P 1'
#
loop_
_entity.id
_entity.type
_entity.pdbx_description
1 polymer ?
#
loop_
_entity_poly.entity_id
_entity_poly.type
_entity_poly.pdbx_seq_one_letter_code
_entity_poly.pdbx_strand_id
1 'polypeptide(L)'
;MATPDDRSVRRTLLGLLGVAVTLALAGLLAWRLVPDAPPPPPLPAVAPGEEALTLESAAPIARIHAERWLPGARLLTASMQIDWPWQRAPVLGMPDGGWVTFVYAAPWSVFGQTDRAASLSLVLERQTGQVVRQSTLGWE
;
A
#
# COMPACT_ATOMS: atom_id res chain seq x y z
N MET A 1 27.82 11.21 50.36
CA MET A 1 26.91 11.15 49.21
C MET A 1 26.49 12.59 48.93
N ALA A 2 27.11 13.27 47.96
CA ALA A 2 26.83 14.67 47.68
C ALA A 2 25.47 14.78 47.00
N THR A 3 24.54 15.55 47.57
CA THR A 3 23.26 15.87 46.93
C THR A 3 23.55 16.74 45.70
N PRO A 4 23.13 16.33 44.49
CA PRO A 4 23.35 17.13 43.30
C PRO A 4 22.71 18.52 43.48
N ASP A 5 23.44 19.55 43.05
CA ASP A 5 22.99 20.95 43.15
C ASP A 5 21.69 21.12 42.36
N ASP A 6 20.61 21.43 43.07
CA ASP A 6 19.23 21.42 42.56
C ASP A 6 19.06 22.36 41.34
N ARG A 7 19.92 23.39 41.25
CA ARG A 7 19.99 24.32 40.11
C ARG A 7 20.58 23.69 38.86
N SER A 8 21.61 22.85 38.98
CA SER A 8 22.20 22.19 37.82
C SER A 8 21.25 21.14 37.26
N VAL A 9 20.56 20.39 38.13
CA VAL A 9 19.53 19.42 37.74
C VAL A 9 18.38 20.12 37.01
N ARG A 10 17.87 21.22 37.57
CA ARG A 10 16.79 22.01 36.94
C ARG A 10 17.17 22.57 35.57
N ARG A 11 18.41 23.04 35.39
CA ARG A 11 18.90 23.53 34.09
C ARG A 11 18.98 22.40 33.05
N THR A 12 19.48 21.24 33.45
CA THR A 12 19.56 20.08 32.55
C THR A 12 18.16 19.60 32.13
N LEU A 13 17.21 19.54 33.07
CA LEU A 13 15.83 19.16 32.77
C LEU A 13 15.14 20.15 31.82
N LEU A 14 15.35 21.46 32.02
CA LEU A 14 14.83 22.48 31.11
C LEU A 14 15.45 22.37 29.71
N GLY A 15 16.74 22.08 29.62
CA GLY A 15 17.42 21.84 28.34
C GLY A 15 16.85 20.62 27.60
N LEU A 16 16.69 19.50 28.30
CA LEU A 16 16.10 18.28 27.74
C LEU A 16 14.65 18.50 27.28
N LEU A 17 13.85 19.23 28.06
CA LEU A 17 12.49 19.58 27.68
C LEU A 17 12.47 20.45 26.42
N GLY A 18 13.37 21.43 26.31
CA GLY A 18 13.50 22.26 25.11
C GLY A 18 13.83 21.43 23.86
N VAL A 19 14.78 20.49 23.98
CA VAL A 19 15.14 19.58 22.88
C VAL A 19 13.96 18.70 22.48
N ALA A 20 13.26 18.10 23.46
CA ALA A 20 12.10 17.25 23.21
C ALA A 20 10.98 18.00 22.49
N VAL A 21 10.65 19.22 22.92
CA VAL A 21 9.65 20.08 22.26
C VAL A 21 10.08 20.44 20.85
N THR A 22 11.36 20.76 20.64
CA THR A 22 11.87 21.11 19.31
C THR A 22 11.78 19.92 18.34
N LEU A 23 12.14 18.72 18.80
CA LEU A 23 12.03 17.49 18.01
C LEU A 23 10.55 17.17 17.70
N ALA A 24 9.65 17.31 18.67
CA ALA A 24 8.23 17.09 18.47
C ALA A 24 7.64 18.07 17.43
N LEU A 25 7.99 19.35 17.52
CA LEU A 25 7.57 20.37 16.56
C LEU A 25 8.14 20.10 15.16
N ALA A 26 9.40 19.72 15.06
CA ALA A 26 10.03 19.36 13.78
C ALA A 26 9.33 18.14 13.14
N GLY A 27 9.04 17.10 13.93
CA GLY A 27 8.30 15.93 13.46
C GLY A 27 6.88 16.29 12.99
N LEU A 28 6.16 17.13 13.73
CA LEU A 28 4.82 17.60 13.36
C LEU A 28 4.85 18.43 12.07
N LEU A 29 5.83 19.31 11.91
CA LEU A 29 6.00 20.13 10.71
C LEU A 29 6.32 19.24 9.50
N ALA A 30 7.22 18.28 9.68
CA ALA A 30 7.57 17.31 8.64
C ALA A 30 6.32 16.54 8.21
N TRP A 31 5.52 16.04 9.16
CA TRP A 31 4.27 15.34 8.86
C TRP A 31 3.26 16.20 8.10
N ARG A 32 3.05 17.46 8.51
CA ARG A 32 2.17 18.42 7.83
C ARG A 32 2.61 18.78 6.40
N LEU A 33 3.90 18.70 6.12
CA LEU A 33 4.50 19.10 4.85
C LEU A 33 4.68 17.94 3.88
N VAL A 34 4.45 16.68 4.30
CA VAL A 34 4.38 15.55 3.38
C VAL A 34 3.06 15.65 2.62
N PRO A 35 3.07 15.94 1.30
CA PRO A 35 1.84 15.96 0.54
C PRO A 35 1.24 14.55 0.52
N ASP A 36 -0.09 14.47 0.70
CA ASP A 36 -0.84 13.25 0.45
C ASP A 36 -0.53 12.76 -0.97
N ALA A 37 -0.38 11.45 -1.13
CA ALA A 37 -0.22 10.87 -2.45
C ALA A 37 -1.44 11.27 -3.30
N PRO A 38 -1.24 11.80 -4.53
CA PRO A 38 -2.36 12.18 -5.37
C PRO A 38 -3.30 10.99 -5.54
N PRO A 39 -4.63 11.21 -5.49
CA PRO A 39 -5.59 10.13 -5.72
C PRO A 39 -5.31 9.51 -7.08
N PRO A 40 -5.32 8.18 -7.19
CA PRO A 40 -5.05 7.53 -8.46
C PRO A 40 -6.09 8.01 -9.51
N PRO A 41 -5.67 8.33 -10.74
CA PRO A 41 -6.59 8.77 -11.78
C PRO A 41 -7.61 7.66 -12.12
N PRO A 42 -8.83 8.02 -12.56
CA PRO A 42 -9.87 7.06 -12.89
C PRO A 42 -9.41 6.13 -14.01
N LEU A 43 -9.75 4.86 -13.87
CA LEU A 43 -9.31 3.80 -14.77
C LEU A 43 -10.12 3.80 -16.06
N PRO A 44 -9.55 3.33 -17.18
CA PRO A 44 -10.36 2.91 -18.31
C PRO A 44 -11.26 1.76 -17.83
N ALA A 45 -12.58 1.92 -18.00
CA ALA A 45 -13.53 0.85 -17.74
C ALA A 45 -13.13 -0.36 -18.61
N VAL A 46 -12.79 -1.47 -17.97
CA VAL A 46 -12.63 -2.74 -18.67
C VAL A 46 -14.04 -3.10 -19.18
N ALA A 47 -14.19 -3.26 -20.48
CA ALA A 47 -15.44 -3.76 -21.03
C ALA A 47 -15.69 -5.14 -20.40
N PRO A 48 -16.89 -5.40 -19.83
CA PRO A 48 -17.17 -6.69 -19.21
C PRO A 48 -16.94 -7.79 -20.25
N GLY A 49 -15.99 -8.67 -19.97
CA GLY A 49 -15.75 -9.88 -20.74
C GLY A 49 -16.82 -10.91 -20.40
N GLU A 50 -17.17 -11.76 -21.36
CA GLU A 50 -18.17 -12.84 -21.19
C GLU A 50 -17.71 -13.93 -20.19
N GLU A 51 -16.48 -13.87 -19.68
CA GLU A 51 -15.91 -14.78 -18.70
C GLU A 51 -15.29 -14.03 -17.51
N ALA A 52 -15.46 -14.55 -16.30
CA ALA A 52 -14.88 -13.99 -15.08
C ALA A 52 -13.35 -13.99 -15.12
N LEU A 53 -12.74 -12.95 -14.54
CA LEU A 53 -11.28 -12.81 -14.53
C LEU A 53 -10.59 -13.99 -13.83
N THR A 54 -9.48 -14.40 -14.44
CA THR A 54 -8.47 -15.29 -13.88
C THR A 54 -7.23 -14.47 -13.50
N LEU A 55 -6.22 -15.13 -12.93
CA LEU A 55 -4.94 -14.46 -12.66
C LEU A 55 -4.30 -13.93 -13.96
N GLU A 56 -4.38 -14.72 -15.02
CA GLU A 56 -3.76 -14.42 -16.32
C GLU A 56 -4.47 -13.27 -17.03
N SER A 57 -5.81 -13.25 -17.02
CA SER A 57 -6.57 -12.17 -17.65
C SER A 57 -6.59 -10.88 -16.82
N ALA A 58 -6.45 -10.98 -15.49
CA ALA A 58 -6.33 -9.82 -14.61
C ALA A 58 -4.91 -9.23 -14.55
N ALA A 59 -3.88 -10.02 -14.85
CA ALA A 59 -2.48 -9.58 -14.75
C ALA A 59 -2.15 -8.33 -15.58
N PRO A 60 -2.62 -8.16 -16.83
CA PRO A 60 -2.41 -6.93 -17.59
C PRO A 60 -3.01 -5.69 -16.91
N ILE A 61 -4.20 -5.83 -16.31
CA ILE A 61 -4.86 -4.74 -15.58
C ILE A 61 -4.01 -4.37 -14.37
N ALA A 62 -3.68 -5.35 -13.52
CA ALA A 62 -2.87 -5.14 -12.33
C ALA A 62 -1.47 -4.56 -12.65
N ARG A 63 -0.88 -4.97 -13.77
CA ARG A 63 0.40 -4.43 -14.25
C ARG A 63 0.30 -2.97 -14.63
N ILE A 64 -0.76 -2.55 -15.33
CA ILE A 64 -0.98 -1.13 -15.65
C ILE A 64 -1.06 -0.29 -14.37
N HIS A 65 -1.71 -0.80 -13.32
CA HIS A 65 -1.74 -0.14 -12.02
C HIS A 65 -0.36 -0.05 -11.37
N ALA A 66 0.40 -1.15 -11.40
CA ALA A 66 1.74 -1.20 -10.83
C ALA A 66 2.71 -0.24 -11.54
N GLU A 67 2.72 -0.24 -12.87
CA GLU A 67 3.57 0.65 -13.68
C GLU A 67 3.21 2.13 -13.50
N ARG A 68 1.92 2.45 -13.31
CA ARG A 68 1.47 3.81 -13.00
C ARG A 68 1.80 4.25 -11.58
N TRP A 69 1.70 3.34 -10.62
CA TRP A 69 2.07 3.61 -9.23
C TRP A 69 3.57 3.87 -9.11
N LEU A 70 4.38 2.94 -9.62
CA LEU A 70 5.82 3.04 -9.59
C LEU A 70 6.44 2.29 -10.77
N PRO A 71 7.02 3.01 -11.76
CA PRO A 71 7.71 2.38 -12.87
C PRO A 71 8.81 1.44 -12.37
N GLY A 72 8.79 0.19 -12.85
CA GLY A 72 9.74 -0.84 -12.42
C GLY A 72 9.32 -1.63 -11.17
N ALA A 73 8.12 -1.40 -10.64
CA ALA A 73 7.53 -2.27 -9.62
C ALA A 73 7.47 -3.73 -10.10
N ARG A 74 7.80 -4.65 -9.19
CA ARG A 74 7.90 -6.09 -9.49
C ARG A 74 6.74 -6.81 -8.82
N LEU A 75 6.10 -7.75 -9.53
CA LEU A 75 5.08 -8.60 -8.94
C LEU A 75 5.72 -9.47 -7.85
N LEU A 76 5.20 -9.39 -6.63
CA LEU A 76 5.65 -10.15 -5.47
C LEU A 76 4.76 -11.37 -5.22
N THR A 77 3.44 -11.17 -5.22
CA THR A 77 2.47 -12.26 -5.09
C THR A 77 1.21 -11.97 -5.88
N ALA A 78 0.57 -13.02 -6.36
CA ALA A 78 -0.74 -13.00 -6.97
C ALA A 78 -1.55 -14.16 -6.41
N SER A 79 -2.81 -13.89 -6.04
CA SER A 79 -3.69 -14.90 -5.45
C SER A 79 -5.11 -14.69 -5.96
N MET A 80 -5.84 -15.78 -6.12
CA MET A 80 -7.23 -15.76 -6.56
C MET A 80 -8.10 -16.49 -5.54
N GLN A 81 -9.19 -15.84 -5.14
CA GLN A 81 -10.26 -16.45 -4.35
C GLN A 81 -11.47 -16.65 -5.25
N ILE A 82 -12.08 -17.82 -5.16
CA ILE A 82 -13.32 -18.17 -5.85
C ILE A 82 -14.38 -18.40 -4.81
N ASP A 83 -15.49 -17.70 -4.96
CA ASP A 83 -16.64 -17.87 -4.08
C ASP A 83 -17.53 -18.97 -4.66
N TRP A 84 -17.53 -20.13 -4.01
CA TRP A 84 -18.35 -21.26 -4.41
C TRP A 84 -19.77 -21.11 -3.86
N PRO A 85 -20.80 -21.16 -4.72
CA PRO A 85 -22.17 -21.14 -4.25
C PRO A 85 -22.46 -22.42 -3.45
N TRP A 86 -23.28 -22.30 -2.41
CA TRP A 86 -23.74 -23.42 -1.59
C TRP A 86 -24.63 -24.43 -2.36
N GLN A 87 -25.17 -24.01 -3.50
CA GLN A 87 -25.96 -24.84 -4.40
C GLN A 87 -25.01 -25.57 -5.37
N ARG A 88 -25.37 -26.77 -5.84
CA ARG A 88 -24.52 -27.59 -6.75
C ARG A 88 -23.91 -26.73 -7.85
N ALA A 89 -22.61 -26.46 -7.73
CA ALA A 89 -21.86 -25.81 -8.78
C ALA A 89 -21.90 -26.67 -10.04
N PRO A 90 -22.01 -26.07 -11.24
CA PRO A 90 -21.91 -26.83 -12.47
C PRO A 90 -20.58 -27.59 -12.51
N VAL A 91 -20.64 -28.89 -12.81
CA VAL A 91 -19.48 -29.81 -12.77
C VAL A 91 -18.32 -29.36 -13.69
N LEU A 92 -18.62 -28.51 -14.67
CA LEU A 92 -17.68 -28.06 -15.71
C LEU A 92 -17.52 -26.52 -15.75
N GLY A 93 -18.09 -25.79 -14.80
CA GLY A 93 -18.08 -24.32 -14.79
C GLY A 93 -17.40 -23.75 -13.53
N MET A 94 -16.50 -22.79 -13.72
CA MET A 94 -15.92 -22.04 -12.62
C MET A 94 -16.85 -20.90 -12.24
N PRO A 95 -17.18 -20.71 -10.95
CA PRO A 95 -18.01 -19.58 -10.53
C PRO A 95 -17.34 -18.25 -10.88
N ASP A 96 -18.16 -17.25 -11.21
CA ASP A 96 -17.69 -15.92 -11.58
C ASP A 96 -17.34 -15.05 -10.36
N GLY A 97 -17.80 -15.45 -9.18
CA GLY A 97 -17.61 -14.73 -7.92
C GLY A 97 -16.20 -14.82 -7.34
N GLY A 98 -15.89 -13.86 -6.47
CA GLY A 98 -14.62 -13.76 -5.76
C GLY A 98 -13.71 -12.65 -6.29
N TRP A 99 -12.43 -12.74 -5.94
CA TRP A 99 -11.47 -11.66 -6.12
C TRP A 99 -10.12 -12.17 -6.61
N VAL A 100 -9.41 -11.31 -7.34
CA VAL A 100 -8.01 -11.51 -7.70
C VAL A 100 -7.19 -10.43 -7.02
N THR A 101 -6.19 -10.85 -6.25
CA THR A 101 -5.30 -9.95 -5.53
C THR A 101 -3.90 -10.00 -6.12
N PHE A 102 -3.32 -8.84 -6.38
CA PHE A 102 -1.93 -8.68 -6.80
C PHE A 102 -1.20 -7.78 -5.83
N VAL A 103 0.02 -8.17 -5.45
CA VAL A 103 0.91 -7.34 -4.65
C VAL A 103 2.18 -7.09 -5.44
N TYR A 104 2.51 -5.82 -5.64
CA TYR A 104 3.73 -5.37 -6.27
C TYR A 104 4.65 -4.76 -5.23
N ALA A 105 5.95 -5.05 -5.32
CA ALA A 105 6.98 -4.45 -4.51
C ALA A 105 7.68 -3.32 -5.30
N ALA A 106 8.05 -2.26 -4.59
CA ALA A 106 8.89 -1.23 -5.15
C ALA A 106 10.28 -1.80 -5.52
N PRO A 107 10.92 -1.33 -6.61
CA PRO A 107 12.26 -1.75 -6.96
C PRO A 107 13.24 -1.33 -5.85
N TRP A 108 14.09 -2.27 -5.44
CA TRP A 108 15.14 -1.99 -4.46
C TRP A 108 16.22 -1.09 -5.08
N SER A 109 16.51 0.03 -4.43
CA SER A 109 17.61 0.94 -4.80
C SER A 109 18.79 0.72 -3.85
N VAL A 110 19.98 0.45 -4.41
CA VAL A 110 21.22 0.17 -3.67
C VAL A 110 21.65 1.36 -2.78
N PHE A 111 21.19 2.58 -3.08
CA PHE A 111 21.51 3.79 -2.33
C PHE A 111 20.39 4.24 -1.38
N GLY A 112 19.40 3.39 -1.08
CA GLY A 112 18.38 3.67 -0.06
C GLY A 112 17.36 4.75 -0.44
N GLN A 113 17.43 5.30 -1.66
CA GLN A 113 16.34 6.08 -2.24
C GLN A 113 15.34 5.10 -2.86
N THR A 114 14.58 4.41 -2.01
CA THR A 114 13.34 3.78 -2.46
C THR A 114 12.23 4.79 -2.25
N ASP A 115 11.42 4.99 -3.29
CA ASP A 115 10.20 5.79 -3.20
C ASP A 115 9.41 5.40 -1.96
N ARG A 116 8.68 6.37 -1.39
CA ARG A 116 8.04 6.32 -0.05
C ARG A 116 7.11 5.12 0.22
N ALA A 117 6.90 4.23 -0.74
CA ALA A 117 6.09 3.03 -0.63
C ALA A 117 6.91 1.75 -0.87
N ALA A 118 6.75 0.77 0.02
CA ALA A 118 7.31 -0.57 -0.04
C ALA A 118 6.51 -1.49 -0.98
N SER A 119 5.18 -1.38 -0.96
CA SER A 119 4.33 -2.25 -1.77
C SER A 119 3.00 -1.60 -2.16
N LEU A 120 2.42 -2.10 -3.25
CA LEU A 120 1.08 -1.84 -3.74
C LEU A 120 0.30 -3.14 -3.71
N SER A 121 -0.84 -3.15 -3.02
CA SER A 121 -1.82 -4.24 -3.06
C SER A 121 -3.05 -3.79 -3.84
N LEU A 122 -3.47 -4.61 -4.80
CA LEU A 122 -4.63 -4.42 -5.66
C LEU A 122 -5.54 -5.61 -5.49
N VAL A 123 -6.83 -5.35 -5.25
CA VAL A 123 -7.88 -6.36 -5.25
C VAL A 123 -8.85 -6.01 -6.36
N LEU A 124 -9.04 -6.94 -7.28
CA LEU A 124 -9.96 -6.86 -8.41
C LEU A 124 -11.12 -7.83 -8.19
N GLU A 125 -12.34 -7.38 -8.45
CA GLU A 125 -13.50 -8.26 -8.50
C GLU A 125 -13.47 -9.09 -9.78
N ARG A 126 -13.70 -10.40 -9.67
CA ARG A 126 -13.59 -11.32 -10.81
C ARG A 126 -14.66 -11.10 -11.87
N GLN A 127 -15.89 -10.84 -11.45
CA GLN A 127 -17.03 -10.72 -12.37
C GLN A 127 -16.98 -9.44 -13.22
N THR A 128 -16.53 -8.33 -12.64
CA THR A 128 -16.59 -7.01 -13.29
C THR A 128 -15.22 -6.50 -13.73
N GLY A 129 -14.15 -7.09 -13.19
CA GLY A 129 -12.80 -6.58 -13.34
C GLY A 129 -12.53 -5.23 -12.68
N GLN A 130 -13.45 -4.76 -11.83
CA GLN A 130 -13.26 -3.52 -11.10
C GLN A 130 -12.26 -3.68 -9.97
N VAL A 131 -11.44 -2.65 -9.77
CA VAL A 131 -10.57 -2.58 -8.61
C VAL A 131 -11.41 -2.20 -7.40
N VAL A 132 -11.68 -3.17 -6.52
CA VAL A 132 -12.45 -2.97 -5.30
C VAL A 132 -11.62 -2.40 -4.17
N ARG A 133 -10.29 -2.61 -4.21
CA ARG A 133 -9.37 -2.06 -3.22
C ARG A 133 -7.98 -1.82 -3.82
N GLN A 134 -7.42 -0.67 -3.50
CA GLN A 134 -6.03 -0.33 -3.76
C GLN A 134 -5.41 0.23 -2.49
N SER A 135 -4.28 -0.33 -2.04
CA SER A 135 -3.58 0.16 -0.84
C SER A 135 -2.08 0.12 -1.05
N THR A 136 -1.39 1.16 -0.60
CA THR A 136 0.07 1.26 -0.62
C THR A 136 0.61 1.19 0.81
N LEU A 137 1.64 0.38 1.03
CA LEU A 137 2.37 0.34 2.31
C LEU A 137 3.66 1.14 2.17
N GLY A 138 3.98 1.97 3.17
CA GLY A 138 5.21 2.76 3.24
C GLY A 138 6.44 1.95 3.68
N TRP A 139 7.64 2.48 3.42
CA TRP A 139 8.81 2.13 4.22
C TRP A 139 8.76 3.00 5.47
N GLU A 140 8.34 2.45 6.62
CA GLU A 140 8.47 3.12 7.93
C GLU A 140 9.91 3.06 8.43
#